data_AF-A0A3A8JD38-F1
#
_entry.id   AF-A0A3A8JD38-F1
#
_cell.length_a   1.000
_cell.length_b   1.000
_cell.length_c   1.000
_cell.angle_alpha   90.00
_cell.angle_beta   90.00
_cell.angle_gamma   90.00
#
_symmetry.space_group_name_H-M   'P 1'
#
loop_
_entity.id
_entity.type
_entity.pdbx_description
1 polymer ?
#
loop_
_entity_poly.entity_id
_entity_poly.type
_entity_poly.pdbx_seq_one_letter_code
_entity_poly.pdbx_strand_id
1 'polypeptide(L)'
;MDPFVRRLIERLHDPGRPLSRNRHFHTFDTPEGRTALKVFRRLRSLQQDILACQAEGRRARIFRHVNPAGEHRIEIWMERVAGRRVSMIQPAEYELLLRLPGIRDALEVREEAA
;
A
#
# COMPACT_ATOMS: atom_id res chain seq x y z
N MET A 1 5.63 8.13 -8.85
CA MET A 1 4.26 8.56 -8.51
C MET A 1 4.22 10.07 -8.56
N ASP A 2 3.16 10.64 -9.13
CA ASP A 2 2.96 12.09 -9.15
C ASP A 2 2.91 12.70 -7.73
N PRO A 3 3.62 13.82 -7.46
CA PRO A 3 3.65 14.43 -6.12
C PRO A 3 2.29 14.91 -5.59
N PHE A 4 1.40 15.38 -6.46
CA PHE A 4 0.05 15.81 -6.05
C PHE A 4 -0.78 14.59 -5.63
N VAL A 5 -0.75 13.51 -6.41
CA VAL A 5 -1.38 12.23 -6.06
C VAL A 5 -0.87 11.72 -4.70
N ARG A 6 0.45 11.75 -4.47
CA ARG A 6 1.07 11.35 -3.20
C ARG A 6 0.50 12.12 -2.01
N ARG A 7 0.47 13.45 -2.08
CA ARG A 7 -0.07 14.31 -1.02
C ARG A 7 -1.56 14.06 -0.78
N LEU A 8 -2.32 13.82 -1.84
CA LEU A 8 -3.75 13.52 -1.72
C LEU A 8 -3.97 12.18 -0.99
N ILE A 9 -3.15 11.16 -1.26
CA ILE A 9 -3.20 9.88 -0.53
C ILE A 9 -2.82 10.07 0.94
N GLU A 10 -1.74 10.79 1.23
CA GLU A 10 -1.32 11.08 2.61
C GLU A 10 -2.46 11.77 3.39
N ARG A 11 -3.12 12.75 2.78
CA ARG A 11 -4.24 13.46 3.40
C ARG A 11 -5.52 12.60 3.55
N LEU A 12 -5.71 11.59 2.70
CA LEU A 12 -6.78 10.60 2.87
C LEU A 12 -6.55 9.66 4.05
N HIS A 13 -5.29 9.43 4.45
CA HIS A 13 -4.93 8.60 5.60
C HIS A 13 -4.80 9.40 6.91
N ASP A 14 -4.84 10.74 6.87
CA ASP A 14 -4.73 11.59 8.05
C ASP A 14 -6.01 11.51 8.92
N PRO A 15 -5.94 10.92 10.12
CA PRO A 15 -7.10 10.81 11.00
C PRO A 15 -7.52 12.16 11.59
N GLY A 16 -6.63 13.15 11.67
CA GLY A 16 -6.92 14.47 12.23
C GLY A 16 -7.65 15.39 11.26
N ARG A 17 -7.58 15.13 9.95
CA ARG A 17 -8.20 15.96 8.90
C ARG A 17 -8.77 15.09 7.77
N PRO A 18 -9.80 14.26 8.04
CA PRO A 18 -10.30 13.31 7.05
C PRO A 18 -10.85 14.04 5.81
N LEU A 19 -10.29 13.72 4.64
CA LEU A 19 -10.84 14.21 3.38
C LEU A 19 -12.13 13.44 3.04
N SER A 20 -13.27 14.12 3.11
CA SER A 20 -14.52 13.54 2.60
C SER A 20 -14.56 13.63 1.08
N ARG A 21 -14.70 12.48 0.42
CA ARG A 21 -14.90 12.41 -1.04
C ARG A 21 -16.12 13.23 -1.47
N ASN A 22 -17.23 13.09 -0.74
CA ASN A 22 -18.49 13.75 -1.10
C ASN A 22 -18.38 15.27 -0.96
N ARG A 23 -17.57 15.77 -0.01
CA ARG A 23 -17.31 17.20 0.16
C ARG A 23 -16.35 17.76 -0.89
N HIS A 24 -15.43 16.94 -1.41
CA HIS A 24 -14.40 17.35 -2.36
C HIS A 24 -14.58 16.64 -3.71
N PHE A 25 -15.83 16.55 -4.19
CA PHE A 25 -16.17 15.82 -5.42
C PHE A 25 -15.28 16.21 -6.60
N HIS A 26 -15.13 17.52 -6.87
CA HIS A 26 -14.32 18.02 -7.98
C HIS A 26 -12.84 17.61 -7.89
N THR A 27 -12.28 17.51 -6.69
CA THR A 27 -10.90 17.04 -6.49
C THR A 27 -10.75 15.58 -6.89
N PHE A 28 -11.80 14.77 -6.75
CA PHE A 28 -11.77 13.33 -7.02
C PHE A 28 -12.32 12.94 -8.39
N ASP A 29 -12.85 13.88 -9.16
CA ASP A 29 -13.31 13.64 -10.53
C ASP A 29 -12.16 13.71 -11.56
N THR A 30 -11.05 14.36 -11.19
CA THR A 30 -9.84 14.39 -12.03
C THR A 30 -9.15 13.02 -12.12
N PRO A 31 -8.33 12.76 -13.17
CA PRO A 31 -7.53 11.54 -13.28
C PRO A 31 -6.63 11.29 -12.06
N GLU A 32 -6.02 12.34 -11.52
CA GLU A 32 -5.15 12.30 -10.35
C GLU A 32 -5.95 11.95 -9.10
N GLY A 33 -7.12 12.57 -8.91
CA GLY A 33 -8.02 12.28 -7.81
C GLY A 33 -8.52 10.84 -7.82
N ARG A 34 -8.92 10.34 -8.98
CA ARG A 34 -9.31 8.93 -9.16
C ARG A 34 -8.15 7.97 -8.87
N THR A 35 -6.95 8.32 -9.32
CA THR A 35 -5.74 7.54 -9.04
C THR A 35 -5.44 7.50 -7.55
N ALA A 36 -5.51 8.64 -6.85
CA ALA A 36 -5.32 8.72 -5.42
C ALA A 36 -6.32 7.83 -4.65
N LEU A 37 -7.61 7.87 -5.02
CA LEU A 37 -8.62 7.00 -4.40
C LEU A 37 -8.36 5.51 -4.65
N LYS A 38 -7.92 5.15 -5.86
CA LYS A 38 -7.57 3.76 -6.20
C LYS A 38 -6.43 3.27 -5.32
N VAL A 39 -5.35 4.05 -5.23
CA VAL A 39 -4.17 3.70 -4.42
C VAL A 39 -4.55 3.67 -2.93
N PHE A 40 -5.27 4.68 -2.42
CA PHE A 40 -5.75 4.72 -1.03
C PHE A 40 -6.53 3.45 -0.64
N ARG A 41 -7.53 3.06 -1.44
CA ARG A 41 -8.33 1.84 -1.18
C ARG A 41 -7.47 0.59 -1.18
N ARG A 42 -6.54 0.51 -2.14
CA ARG A 42 -5.60 -0.60 -2.25
C ARG A 42 -4.70 -0.70 -1.02
N LEU A 43 -4.10 0.41 -0.59
CA LEU A 43 -3.23 0.46 0.59
C LEU A 43 -3.99 0.09 1.86
N ARG A 44 -5.23 0.56 2.02
CA ARG A 44 -6.10 0.16 3.13
C ARG A 44 -6.41 -1.34 3.13
N SER A 45 -6.72 -1.93 1.97
CA SER A 45 -6.94 -3.37 1.85
C SER A 45 -5.67 -4.16 2.18
N LEU A 46 -4.51 -3.73 1.69
CA LEU A 46 -3.23 -4.35 2.02
C LEU A 46 -2.92 -4.26 3.52
N GLN A 47 -3.17 -3.11 4.14
CA GLN A 47 -3.01 -2.94 5.58
C GLN A 47 -3.84 -3.94 6.36
N GLN A 48 -5.12 -4.08 6.01
CA GLN A 48 -6.01 -5.04 6.68
C GLN A 48 -5.50 -6.48 6.55
N ASP A 49 -5.04 -6.88 5.36
CA ASP A 49 -4.53 -8.24 5.15
C ASP A 49 -3.19 -8.50 5.85
N ILE A 50 -2.28 -7.51 5.87
CA ILE A 50 -1.00 -7.61 6.57
C ILE A 50 -1.23 -7.74 8.07
N LEU A 51 -2.10 -6.91 8.64
CA LEU A 51 -2.43 -6.98 10.07
C LEU A 51 -3.19 -8.25 10.43
N ALA A 52 -4.06 -8.75 9.54
CA ALA A 52 -4.70 -10.04 9.73
C ALA A 52 -3.70 -11.20 9.72
N CYS A 53 -2.73 -11.18 8.81
CA CYS A 53 -1.61 -12.15 8.79
C CYS A 53 -0.85 -12.14 10.13
N GLN A 54 -0.57 -10.95 10.67
CA GLN A 54 0.07 -10.78 11.98
C GLN A 54 -0.77 -11.32 13.14
N ALA A 55 -2.07 -11.03 13.15
CA ALA A 55 -3.00 -11.54 14.17
C ALA A 55 -3.11 -13.07 14.13
N GLU A 56 -2.91 -13.70 12.97
CA GLU A 56 -2.85 -15.16 12.79
C GLU A 56 -1.47 -15.75 13.17
N GLY A 57 -0.56 -14.95 13.73
CA GLY A 57 0.76 -15.39 14.20
C GLY A 57 1.82 -15.50 13.09
N ARG A 58 1.56 -14.95 11.91
CA ARG A 58 2.46 -14.99 10.75
C ARG A 58 2.95 -13.57 10.40
N ARG A 59 3.95 -13.44 9.52
CA ARG A 59 4.40 -12.13 9.03
C ARG A 59 4.27 -12.06 7.52
N ALA A 60 3.89 -10.89 7.01
CA ALA A 60 3.87 -10.68 5.57
C ALA A 60 5.31 -10.50 5.07
N ARG A 61 5.71 -11.28 4.05
CA ARG A 61 7.05 -11.24 3.49
C ARG A 61 7.11 -10.25 2.32
N ILE A 62 8.17 -9.47 2.27
CA ILE A 62 8.43 -8.51 1.19
C ILE A 62 9.58 -9.00 0.33
N PHE A 63 9.38 -9.01 -0.98
CA PHE A 63 10.40 -9.28 -1.99
C PHE A 63 10.54 -8.07 -2.90
N ARG A 64 11.77 -7.71 -3.26
CA ARG A 64 12.08 -6.59 -4.14
C ARG A 64 12.58 -7.12 -5.47
N HIS A 65 11.85 -6.80 -6.53
CA HIS A 65 12.17 -7.22 -7.89
C HIS A 65 12.60 -6.02 -8.72
N VAL A 66 13.57 -6.24 -9.61
CA VAL A 66 13.92 -5.30 -10.68
C VAL A 66 13.57 -6.00 -11.98
N ASN A 67 12.68 -5.40 -12.78
CA ASN A 67 12.36 -5.97 -14.09
C ASN A 67 13.51 -5.70 -15.08
N PRO A 68 13.55 -6.38 -16.25
CA PRO A 68 14.58 -6.14 -17.27
C PRO A 68 14.64 -4.70 -17.81
N ALA A 69 13.57 -3.92 -17.62
CA ALA A 69 13.50 -2.51 -18.00
C ALA A 69 14.02 -1.57 -16.89
N GLY A 70 14.53 -2.11 -15.77
CA GLY A 70 15.04 -1.35 -14.64
C GLY A 70 13.97 -0.82 -13.68
N GLU A 71 12.69 -1.18 -13.87
CA GLU A 71 11.62 -0.78 -12.96
C GLU A 71 11.60 -1.67 -11.71
N HIS A 72 11.62 -1.04 -10.56
CA HIS A 72 11.46 -1.71 -9.28
C HIS A 72 10.00 -2.08 -9.03
N ARG A 73 9.74 -3.31 -8.60
CA ARG A 73 8.44 -3.76 -8.09
C ARG A 73 8.61 -4.42 -6.73
N ILE A 74 7.62 -4.24 -5.87
CA ILE A 74 7.61 -4.83 -4.53
C ILE A 74 6.51 -5.87 -4.49
N GLU A 75 6.88 -7.10 -4.18
CA GLU A 75 5.94 -8.19 -3.99
C GLU A 75 5.70 -8.42 -2.50
N ILE A 76 4.43 -8.56 -2.12
CA ILE A 76 4.00 -8.80 -0.75
C ILE A 76 3.31 -10.16 -0.68
N TRP A 77 3.88 -11.08 0.08
CA TRP A 77 3.28 -12.38 0.37
C TRP A 77 2.60 -12.35 1.74
N MET A 78 1.32 -12.69 1.75
CA MET A 78 0.51 -12.82 2.95
C MET A 78 -0.02 -14.25 3.01
N GLU A 79 0.64 -15.10 3.80
CA GLU A 79 0.22 -16.48 4.05
C GLU A 79 -0.78 -16.47 5.21
N ARG A 80 -2.07 -16.71 4.94
CA ARG A 80 -3.14 -16.76 5.93
C ARG A 80 -3.64 -18.19 6.15
N VAL A 81 -4.42 -18.41 7.20
CA VAL A 81 -5.09 -19.71 7.43
C VAL A 81 -6.02 -20.07 6.26
N ALA A 82 -6.71 -19.07 5.70
CA ALA A 82 -7.63 -19.23 4.56
C ALA A 82 -6.94 -19.36 3.18
N GLY A 83 -5.60 -19.33 3.13
CA GLY A 83 -4.84 -19.41 1.89
C GLY A 83 -3.77 -18.31 1.75
N ARG A 84 -3.19 -18.20 0.56
CA ARG A 84 -2.10 -17.26 0.28
C ARG A 84 -2.57 -16.14 -0.65
N ARG A 85 -2.27 -14.89 -0.29
CA ARG A 85 -2.45 -13.71 -1.14
C ARG A 85 -1.09 -13.14 -1.52
N VAL A 86 -0.95 -12.76 -2.78
CA VAL A 86 0.23 -12.06 -3.31
C VAL A 86 -0.21 -10.72 -3.90
N SER A 87 0.55 -9.65 -3.65
CA SER A 87 0.29 -8.35 -4.28
C SER A 87 1.56 -7.68 -4.79
N MET A 88 1.50 -7.11 -5.99
CA MET A 88 2.60 -6.39 -6.64
C MET A 88 2.38 -4.88 -6.58
N ILE A 89 3.12 -4.15 -5.75
CA ILE A 89 3.01 -2.70 -5.62
C ILE A 89 4.25 -1.98 -6.14
N GLN A 90 4.10 -0.70 -6.46
CA GLN A 90 5.21 0.15 -6.88
C GLN A 90 6.01 0.64 -5.65
N PRO A 91 7.29 1.03 -5.79
CA PRO A 91 8.11 1.51 -4.68
C PRO A 91 7.48 2.70 -3.95
N ALA A 92 6.91 3.65 -4.69
CA ALA A 92 6.22 4.80 -4.10
C ALA A 92 4.96 4.40 -3.31
N GLU A 93 4.24 3.35 -3.72
CA GLU A 93 3.11 2.81 -2.96
C GLU A 93 3.60 2.11 -1.70
N TYR A 94 4.73 1.40 -1.77
CA TYR A 94 5.35 0.73 -0.62
C TYR A 94 5.80 1.75 0.45
N GLU A 95 6.39 2.86 0.04
CA GLU A 95 6.74 3.96 0.96
C GLU A 95 5.52 4.49 1.73
N LEU A 96 4.38 4.63 1.04
CA LEU A 96 3.12 5.06 1.67
C LEU A 96 2.57 3.98 2.60
N LEU A 97 2.64 2.71 2.19
CA LEU A 97 2.22 1.56 3.00
C LEU A 97 2.97 1.51 4.33
N LEU A 98 4.30 1.70 4.30
CA LEU A 98 5.16 1.70 5.49
C LEU A 98 4.86 2.82 6.51
N ARG A 99 4.07 3.83 6.12
CA ARG A 99 3.62 4.89 7.02
C ARG A 99 2.29 4.58 7.70
N LEU A 100 1.60 3.52 7.27
CA LEU A 100 0.34 3.14 7.89
C LEU A 100 0.58 2.46 9.25
N PRO A 101 -0.30 2.68 10.24
CA PRO A 101 -0.16 2.09 11.56
C PRO A 101 -0.02 0.56 11.54
N GLY A 102 0.92 0.05 12.34
CA GLY A 102 1.17 -1.39 12.54
C GLY A 102 1.87 -2.10 11.38
N ILE A 103 2.07 -1.46 10.23
CA ILE A 103 2.66 -2.13 9.07
C ILE A 103 4.11 -2.54 9.32
N ARG A 104 4.95 -1.64 9.84
CA ARG A 104 6.38 -1.91 9.99
C ARG A 104 6.66 -3.13 10.87
N ASP A 105 5.87 -3.32 11.91
CA ASP A 105 6.02 -4.43 12.86
C ASP A 105 5.45 -5.75 12.31
N ALA A 106 4.56 -5.67 11.33
CA ALA A 106 3.91 -6.82 10.70
C ALA A 106 4.65 -7.36 9.46
N LEU A 107 5.68 -6.67 9.01
CA LEU A 107 6.46 -7.04 7.83
C LEU A 107 7.75 -7.79 8.20
N GLU A 108 8.11 -8.72 7.33
CA GLU A 108 9.42 -9.36 7.28
C GLU A 108 10.06 -9.03 5.93
N VAL A 109 11.12 -8.22 5.95
CA VAL A 109 11.84 -7.85 4.72
C VAL A 109 12.82 -8.96 4.38
N ARG A 110 12.69 -9.54 3.19
CA ARG A 110 13.68 -10.46 2.65
C ARG A 110 14.26 -9.88 1.37
N GLU A 111 15.59 -9.84 1.31
CA GLU A 111 16.30 -9.51 0.08
C GLU A 111 16.52 -10.83 -0.65
N GLU A 112 15.85 -11.03 -1.78
CA GLU A 112 16.29 -12.04 -2.73
C GLU A 112 17.49 -11.44 -3.47
N ALA A 113 18.68 -11.96 -3.16
CA ALA A 113 19.83 -11.77 -4.01
C ALA A 113 19.49 -12.40 -5.37
N ALA A 114 19.55 -11.57 -6.41
CA ALA A 114 19.40 -12.00 -7.80
C ALA A 114 20.39 -13.11 -8.18
#